data_AF-T0PEF2-F1
#
_entry.id   AF-T0PEF2-F1
#
_cell.length_a   1.000
_cell.length_b   1.000
_cell.length_c   1.000
_cell.angle_alpha   90.00
_cell.angle_beta   90.00
_cell.angle_gamma   90.00
#
_symmetry.space_group_name_H-M   'P 1'
#
loop_
_entity.id
_entity.type
_entity.pdbx_description
1 polymer ?
#
loop_
_entity_poly.entity_id
_entity_poly.type
_entity_poly.pdbx_seq_one_letter_code
_entity_poly.pdbx_strand_id
1 'polypeptide(L)'
;MEVWMNTIQKKGKKREQLILENIEISKAMVKDTSVIEDKLTTYQGLNIMKNNIELKNLHINAYNTLVTARKTKTQSDINVARYTINSLPNSIDYIRNGLSAELDAVQNELMTNAYDASVLAQNTKNPEDYATAVSLYEELLTVEYNDGVLQWVREVLGSEINKASVK
;
A
#
# COMPACT_ATOMS: atom_id res chain seq x y z
N MET A 1 15.41 17.67 -4.00
CA MET A 1 14.67 17.42 -2.75
C MET A 1 14.46 15.91 -2.49
N GLU A 2 14.05 15.12 -3.49
CA GLU A 2 13.86 13.65 -3.39
C GLU A 2 15.13 12.87 -2.93
N VAL A 3 16.33 13.22 -3.41
CA VAL A 3 17.59 12.54 -3.03
C VAL A 3 17.92 12.69 -1.54
N TRP A 4 17.62 13.86 -0.96
CA TRP A 4 17.89 14.15 0.44
C TRP A 4 16.91 13.41 1.37
N MET A 5 15.63 13.37 1.01
CA MET A 5 14.59 12.58 1.70
C MET A 5 14.92 11.08 1.68
N ASN A 6 15.33 10.54 0.53
CA ASN A 6 15.75 9.14 0.41
C ASN A 6 16.97 8.80 1.28
N THR A 7 17.91 9.75 1.43
CA THR A 7 19.11 9.56 2.25
C THR A 7 18.76 9.53 3.75
N ILE A 8 17.84 10.38 4.19
CA ILE A 8 17.35 10.41 5.57
C ILE A 8 16.56 9.14 5.89
N GLN A 9 15.66 8.71 5.01
CA GLN A 9 14.92 7.46 5.17
C GLN A 9 15.86 6.25 5.28
N LYS A 10 16.91 6.17 4.43
CA LYS A 10 17.93 5.09 4.52
C LYS A 10 18.70 5.10 5.85
N LYS A 11 19.10 6.28 6.33
CA LYS A 11 19.79 6.41 7.63
C LYS A 11 18.88 6.03 8.80
N GLY A 12 17.60 6.39 8.73
CA GLY A 12 16.57 5.98 9.70
C GLY A 12 16.43 4.45 9.79
N LYS A 13 16.25 3.79 8.65
CA LYS A 13 16.15 2.31 8.58
C LYS A 13 17.38 1.62 9.17
N LYS A 14 18.59 2.10 8.86
CA LYS A 14 19.83 1.53 9.41
C LYS A 14 19.93 1.68 10.93
N ARG A 15 19.46 2.81 11.48
CA ARG A 15 19.43 3.04 12.93
C ARG A 15 18.40 2.13 13.62
N GLU A 16 17.22 1.95 13.03
CA GLU A 16 16.19 1.05 13.58
C GLU A 16 16.65 -0.41 13.59
N GLN A 17 17.37 -0.85 12.54
CA GLN A 17 17.97 -2.18 12.49
C GLN A 17 19.01 -2.40 13.61
N LEU A 18 19.89 -1.43 13.83
CA LEU A 18 20.88 -1.48 14.92
C LEU A 18 20.22 -1.53 16.31
N ILE A 19 19.08 -0.84 16.49
CA ILE A 19 18.33 -0.89 17.75
C ILE A 19 17.75 -2.28 17.97
N LEU A 20 17.16 -2.91 16.94
CA LEU A 20 16.64 -4.27 17.03
C LEU A 20 17.75 -5.29 17.34
N GLU A 21 18.90 -5.17 16.71
CA GLU A 21 20.08 -6.01 17.00
C GLU A 21 20.54 -5.85 18.46
N ASN A 22 20.64 -4.61 18.94
CA ASN A 22 21.02 -4.34 20.34
C ASN A 22 20.00 -4.87 21.35
N ILE A 23 18.70 -4.83 21.02
CA ILE A 23 17.63 -5.41 21.85
C ILE A 23 17.80 -6.93 21.95
N GLU A 24 18.07 -7.62 20.84
CA GLU A 24 18.26 -9.08 20.85
C GLU A 24 19.51 -9.50 21.62
N ILE A 25 20.62 -8.75 21.48
CA ILE A 25 21.82 -8.95 22.32
C ILE A 25 21.49 -8.77 23.80
N SER A 26 20.75 -7.71 24.14
CA SER A 26 20.36 -7.43 25.53
C SER A 26 19.49 -8.55 26.11
N LYS A 27 18.54 -9.10 25.32
CA LYS A 27 17.74 -10.27 25.74
C LYS A 27 18.59 -11.48 26.02
N ALA A 28 19.61 -11.75 25.19
CA ALA A 28 20.53 -12.86 25.41
C ALA A 28 21.35 -12.67 26.71
N MET A 29 21.88 -11.46 26.95
CA MET A 29 22.62 -11.15 28.17
C MET A 29 21.77 -11.26 29.45
N VAL A 30 20.52 -10.82 29.39
CA VAL A 30 19.54 -10.95 30.48
C VAL A 30 19.12 -12.41 30.69
N LYS A 31 19.35 -13.33 29.75
CA LYS A 31 19.06 -14.76 29.95
C LYS A 31 20.04 -15.43 30.91
N ASP A 32 21.27 -14.92 31.05
CA ASP A 32 22.38 -15.61 31.75
C ASP A 32 22.68 -15.12 33.20
N THR A 33 22.04 -14.05 33.69
CA THR A 33 22.24 -13.48 35.05
C THR A 33 21.50 -14.24 36.19
N SER A 34 21.82 -14.04 37.48
CA SER A 34 21.26 -14.85 38.59
C SER A 34 20.17 -14.19 39.46
N VAL A 35 19.68 -12.98 39.13
CA VAL A 35 18.66 -12.26 39.93
C VAL A 35 17.31 -12.29 39.19
N ILE A 36 16.31 -12.95 39.77
CA ILE A 36 15.13 -13.47 39.05
C ILE A 36 14.06 -12.40 38.76
N GLU A 37 13.89 -11.40 39.63
CA GLU A 37 12.76 -10.45 39.57
C GLU A 37 13.03 -9.25 38.64
N ASP A 38 14.24 -8.67 38.71
CA ASP A 38 14.68 -7.58 37.81
C ASP A 38 14.87 -8.06 36.36
N LYS A 39 15.22 -9.34 36.17
CA LYS A 39 15.33 -9.98 34.86
C LYS A 39 14.02 -10.02 34.10
N LEU A 40 12.96 -10.50 34.77
CA LEU A 40 11.66 -10.69 34.14
C LEU A 40 11.11 -9.34 33.67
N THR A 41 11.23 -8.32 34.52
CA THR A 41 10.80 -6.95 34.23
C THR A 41 11.59 -6.33 33.06
N THR A 42 12.92 -6.52 33.04
CA THR A 42 13.78 -6.01 31.96
C THR A 42 13.50 -6.72 30.63
N TYR A 43 13.34 -8.05 30.65
CA TYR A 43 13.04 -8.85 29.46
C TYR A 43 11.67 -8.50 28.87
N GLN A 44 10.65 -8.32 29.72
CA GLN A 44 9.33 -7.87 29.31
C GLN A 44 9.38 -6.46 28.69
N GLY A 45 10.12 -5.54 29.30
CA GLY A 45 10.33 -4.19 28.75
C GLY A 45 10.98 -4.20 27.36
N LEU A 46 12.00 -5.03 27.14
CA LEU A 46 12.66 -5.19 25.85
C LEU A 46 11.72 -5.80 24.78
N ASN A 47 10.86 -6.75 25.15
CA ASN A 47 9.86 -7.30 24.24
C ASN A 47 8.82 -6.25 23.82
N ILE A 48 8.35 -5.41 24.75
CA ILE A 48 7.43 -4.31 24.44
C ILE A 48 8.09 -3.34 23.46
N MET A 49 9.35 -2.96 23.70
CA MET A 49 10.08 -2.05 22.79
C MET A 49 10.24 -2.66 21.40
N LYS A 50 10.61 -3.94 21.30
CA LYS A 50 10.71 -4.64 20.01
C LYS A 50 9.38 -4.61 19.27
N ASN A 51 8.28 -5.01 19.93
CA ASN A 51 6.96 -5.03 19.33
C ASN A 51 6.54 -3.64 18.84
N ASN A 52 6.80 -2.59 19.63
CA ASN A 52 6.47 -1.21 19.23
C ASN A 52 7.25 -0.76 18.00
N ILE A 53 8.54 -1.14 17.88
CA ILE A 53 9.36 -0.84 16.70
C ILE A 53 8.83 -1.60 15.47
N GLU A 54 8.51 -2.88 15.62
CA GLU A 54 7.95 -3.70 14.54
C GLU A 54 6.61 -3.13 14.04
N LEU A 55 5.70 -2.77 14.95
CA LEU A 55 4.42 -2.13 14.61
C LEU A 55 4.61 -0.81 13.87
N LYS A 56 5.56 0.02 14.31
CA LYS A 56 5.91 1.27 13.64
C LYS A 56 6.43 1.04 12.22
N ASN A 57 7.29 0.03 12.04
CA ASN A 57 7.83 -0.31 10.72
C ASN A 57 6.75 -0.80 9.76
N LEU A 58 5.79 -1.60 10.24
CA LEU A 58 4.64 -2.05 9.45
C LEU A 58 3.78 -0.87 8.99
N HIS A 59 3.48 0.08 9.89
CA HIS A 59 2.76 1.30 9.53
C HIS A 59 3.51 2.11 8.46
N ILE A 60 4.80 2.36 8.64
CA ILE A 60 5.62 3.10 7.66
C ILE A 60 5.61 2.39 6.31
N ASN A 61 5.69 1.06 6.30
CA ASN A 61 5.66 0.29 5.06
C ASN A 61 4.32 0.46 4.32
N ALA A 62 3.19 0.30 5.00
CA ALA A 62 1.86 0.48 4.43
C ALA A 62 1.64 1.91 3.91
N TYR A 63 2.12 2.91 4.64
CA TYR A 63 2.07 4.30 4.20
C TYR A 63 2.89 4.53 2.93
N ASN A 64 4.11 3.98 2.85
CA ASN A 64 4.95 4.12 1.67
C ASN A 64 4.34 3.45 0.42
N THR A 65 3.71 2.28 0.56
CA THR A 65 3.02 1.63 -0.56
C THR A 65 1.84 2.47 -1.04
N LEU A 66 1.09 3.10 -0.14
CA LEU A 66 0.04 4.06 -0.50
C LEU A 66 0.59 5.29 -1.23
N VAL A 67 1.71 5.85 -0.76
CA VAL A 67 2.38 6.98 -1.44
C VAL A 67 2.82 6.61 -2.85
N THR A 68 3.36 5.40 -3.05
CA THR A 68 3.69 4.90 -4.39
C THR A 68 2.44 4.81 -5.25
N ALA A 69 1.36 4.17 -4.77
CA ALA A 69 0.10 4.04 -5.50
C ALA A 69 -0.49 5.41 -5.88
N ARG A 70 -0.41 6.42 -5.01
CA ARG A 70 -0.82 7.80 -5.32
C ARG A 70 -0.01 8.45 -6.44
N LYS A 71 1.29 8.17 -6.48
CA LYS A 71 2.21 8.77 -7.45
C LYS A 71 2.05 8.14 -8.83
N THR A 72 1.96 6.82 -8.88
CA THR A 72 1.92 6.07 -10.14
C THR A 72 0.51 5.89 -10.68
N LYS A 73 -0.48 5.83 -9.78
CA LYS A 73 -1.89 5.58 -10.08
C LYS A 73 -2.13 4.32 -10.90
N THR A 74 -1.26 3.32 -10.73
CA THR A 74 -1.38 2.04 -11.44
C THR A 74 -2.13 1.01 -10.61
N GLN A 75 -2.86 0.10 -11.28
CA GLN A 75 -3.58 -0.97 -10.58
C GLN A 75 -2.63 -1.92 -9.83
N SER A 76 -1.44 -2.15 -10.38
CA SER A 76 -0.41 -2.97 -9.73
C SER A 76 0.03 -2.38 -8.38
N ASP A 77 0.33 -1.08 -8.32
CA ASP A 77 0.74 -0.45 -7.06
C ASP A 77 -0.43 -0.34 -6.07
N ILE A 78 -1.66 -0.17 -6.56
CA ILE A 78 -2.87 -0.23 -5.73
C ILE A 78 -3.03 -1.62 -5.10
N ASN A 79 -2.84 -2.70 -5.86
CA ASN A 79 -2.90 -4.07 -5.34
C ASN A 79 -1.83 -4.31 -4.25
N VAL A 80 -0.59 -3.86 -4.48
CA VAL A 80 0.50 -3.97 -3.49
C VAL A 80 0.17 -3.21 -2.21
N ALA A 81 -0.37 -1.99 -2.33
CA ALA A 81 -0.79 -1.20 -1.19
C ALA A 81 -1.93 -1.89 -0.42
N ARG A 82 -2.94 -2.41 -1.13
CA ARG A 82 -4.08 -3.11 -0.53
C ARG A 82 -3.63 -4.34 0.25
N TYR A 83 -2.78 -5.18 -0.35
CA TYR A 83 -2.21 -6.35 0.32
C TYR A 83 -1.48 -5.94 1.61
N THR A 84 -0.64 -4.90 1.53
CA THR A 84 0.16 -4.44 2.68
C THR A 84 -0.70 -3.88 3.80
N ILE A 85 -1.74 -3.09 3.48
CA ILE A 85 -2.68 -2.53 4.45
C ILE A 85 -3.53 -3.64 5.11
N ASN A 86 -4.05 -4.57 4.32
CA ASN A 86 -4.84 -5.70 4.83
C ASN A 86 -4.02 -6.65 5.71
N SER A 87 -2.70 -6.70 5.50
CA SER A 87 -1.77 -7.50 6.29
C SER A 87 -1.34 -6.87 7.62
N LEU A 88 -1.76 -5.63 7.91
CA LEU A 88 -1.45 -4.99 9.19
C LEU A 88 -2.08 -5.78 10.36
N PRO A 89 -1.43 -5.90 11.53
CA PRO A 89 -1.99 -6.61 12.67
C PRO A 89 -3.17 -5.86 13.29
N ASN A 90 -4.12 -6.60 13.87
CA ASN A 90 -5.32 -6.03 14.49
C ASN A 90 -5.03 -5.05 15.63
N SER A 91 -3.86 -5.15 16.27
CA SER A 91 -3.41 -4.20 17.30
C SER A 91 -3.24 -2.76 16.80
N ILE A 92 -3.19 -2.54 15.47
CA ILE A 92 -3.10 -1.21 14.84
C ILE A 92 -4.20 -0.99 13.80
N ASP A 93 -5.35 -1.66 13.94
CA ASP A 93 -6.46 -1.61 13.00
C ASP A 93 -7.02 -0.18 12.79
N TYR A 94 -6.90 0.69 13.80
CA TYR A 94 -7.29 2.10 13.68
C TYR A 94 -6.55 2.85 12.55
N ILE A 95 -5.34 2.41 12.18
CA ILE A 95 -4.57 2.96 11.05
C ILE A 95 -5.08 2.38 9.73
N ARG A 96 -5.46 1.10 9.72
CA ARG A 96 -5.88 0.35 8.53
C ARG A 96 -7.04 1.06 7.82
N ASN A 97 -8.07 1.46 8.58
CA ASN A 97 -9.25 2.12 8.01
C ASN A 97 -8.93 3.44 7.31
N GLY A 98 -8.03 4.26 7.88
CA GLY A 98 -7.61 5.52 7.26
C GLY A 98 -6.83 5.29 5.96
N LEU A 99 -5.87 4.35 5.99
CA LEU A 99 -5.08 4.01 4.81
C LEU A 99 -5.93 3.36 3.71
N SER A 100 -6.89 2.51 4.06
CA SER A 100 -7.83 1.90 3.11
C SER A 100 -8.69 2.95 2.43
N ALA A 101 -9.29 3.89 3.18
CA ALA A 101 -10.09 4.97 2.60
C ALA A 101 -9.27 5.87 1.66
N GLU A 102 -8.03 6.16 2.03
CA GLU A 102 -7.10 6.90 1.17
C GLU A 102 -6.73 6.12 -0.10
N LEU A 103 -6.60 4.79 -0.02
CA LEU A 103 -6.34 3.94 -1.19
C LEU A 103 -7.57 3.82 -2.09
N ASP A 104 -8.78 3.76 -1.51
CA ASP A 104 -10.04 3.74 -2.25
C ASP A 104 -10.21 5.00 -3.10
N ALA A 105 -9.80 6.16 -2.58
CA ALA A 105 -9.77 7.40 -3.34
C ALA A 105 -8.85 7.30 -4.57
N VAL A 106 -7.67 6.68 -4.44
CA VAL A 106 -6.75 6.46 -5.56
C VAL A 106 -7.35 5.50 -6.60
N GLN A 107 -8.00 4.42 -6.15
CA GLN A 107 -8.71 3.49 -7.02
C GLN A 107 -9.82 4.21 -7.81
N ASN A 108 -10.60 5.06 -7.13
CA ASN A 108 -11.67 5.84 -7.75
C ASN A 108 -11.15 6.85 -8.78
N GLU A 109 -10.01 7.48 -8.54
CA GLU A 109 -9.37 8.35 -9.53
C GLU A 109 -9.00 7.58 -10.81
N LEU A 110 -8.40 6.37 -10.68
CA LEU A 110 -8.09 5.54 -11.84
C LEU A 110 -9.35 5.10 -12.60
N MET A 111 -10.39 4.69 -11.88
CA MET A 111 -11.70 4.35 -12.48
C MET A 111 -12.32 5.54 -13.22
N THR A 112 -12.25 6.74 -12.63
CA THR A 112 -12.77 7.97 -13.25
C THR A 112 -12.01 8.29 -14.54
N ASN A 113 -10.68 8.22 -14.51
CA ASN A 113 -9.85 8.44 -15.70
C ASN A 113 -10.18 7.44 -16.82
N ALA A 114 -10.39 6.16 -16.49
CA ALA A 114 -10.76 5.14 -17.46
C ALA A 114 -12.14 5.41 -18.07
N TYR A 115 -13.11 5.82 -17.25
CA TYR A 115 -14.43 6.21 -17.73
C TYR A 115 -14.37 7.42 -18.65
N ASP A 116 -13.68 8.49 -18.25
CA ASP A 116 -13.54 9.71 -19.05
C ASP A 116 -12.84 9.43 -20.39
N ALA A 117 -11.79 8.59 -20.38
CA ALA A 117 -11.15 8.14 -21.61
C ALA A 117 -12.11 7.38 -22.53
N SER A 118 -12.97 6.52 -21.97
CA SER A 118 -13.99 5.81 -22.76
C SER A 118 -15.01 6.75 -23.39
N VAL A 119 -15.44 7.79 -22.67
CA VAL A 119 -16.37 8.82 -23.17
C VAL A 119 -15.70 9.66 -24.25
N LEU A 120 -14.43 10.03 -24.07
CA LEU A 120 -13.65 10.74 -25.08
C LEU A 120 -13.56 9.93 -26.37
N ALA A 121 -13.17 8.65 -26.29
CA ALA A 121 -13.11 7.75 -27.44
C ALA A 121 -14.46 7.63 -28.17
N GLN A 122 -15.58 7.60 -27.43
CA GLN A 122 -16.92 7.60 -28.02
C GLN A 122 -17.21 8.88 -28.80
N ASN A 123 -16.77 10.03 -28.30
CA ASN A 123 -17.07 11.34 -28.89
C ASN A 123 -16.17 11.65 -30.09
N THR A 124 -14.88 11.34 -29.99
CA THR A 124 -13.90 11.68 -31.04
C THR A 124 -13.86 10.65 -32.15
N LYS A 125 -14.21 9.39 -31.86
CA LYS A 125 -14.01 8.24 -32.77
C LYS A 125 -12.55 8.11 -33.24
N ASN A 126 -11.60 8.62 -32.46
CA ASN A 126 -10.18 8.53 -32.77
C ASN A 126 -9.63 7.18 -32.27
N PRO A 127 -8.92 6.41 -33.11
CA PRO A 127 -8.26 5.17 -32.70
C PRO A 127 -7.30 5.32 -31.51
N GLU A 128 -6.61 6.46 -31.35
CA GLU A 128 -5.68 6.69 -30.24
C GLU A 128 -6.42 6.86 -28.90
N ASP A 129 -7.54 7.57 -28.90
CA ASP A 129 -8.39 7.72 -27.71
C ASP A 129 -9.00 6.36 -27.33
N TYR A 130 -9.43 5.58 -28.33
CA TYR A 130 -9.92 4.21 -28.12
C TYR A 130 -8.84 3.30 -27.51
N ALA A 131 -7.61 3.34 -28.05
CA ALA A 131 -6.49 2.56 -27.51
C ALA A 131 -6.17 2.95 -26.06
N THR A 132 -6.26 4.24 -25.73
CA THR A 132 -6.07 4.74 -24.35
C THR A 132 -7.15 4.19 -23.41
N ALA A 133 -8.43 4.22 -23.82
CA ALA A 133 -9.53 3.67 -23.02
C ALA A 133 -9.39 2.15 -22.81
N VAL A 134 -8.99 1.40 -23.84
CA VAL A 134 -8.75 -0.04 -23.75
C VAL A 134 -7.59 -0.35 -22.81
N SER A 135 -6.48 0.39 -22.91
CA SER A 135 -5.32 0.24 -22.02
C SER A 135 -5.72 0.41 -20.55
N LEU A 136 -6.52 1.43 -20.21
CA LEU A 136 -6.98 1.65 -18.85
C LEU A 136 -7.98 0.59 -18.37
N TYR A 137 -8.81 0.06 -19.27
CA TYR A 137 -9.70 -1.06 -18.97
C TYR A 137 -8.92 -2.34 -18.67
N GLU A 138 -7.92 -2.67 -19.49
CA GLU A 138 -7.04 -3.83 -19.26
C GLU A 138 -6.26 -3.69 -17.96
N GLU A 139 -5.77 -2.48 -17.65
CA GLU A 139 -5.12 -2.20 -16.38
C GLU A 139 -6.07 -2.46 -15.19
N LEU A 140 -7.29 -1.95 -15.23
CA LEU A 140 -8.29 -2.16 -14.17
C LEU A 140 -8.76 -3.61 -14.04
N LEU A 141 -8.67 -4.43 -15.09
CA LEU A 141 -8.94 -5.87 -15.01
C LEU A 141 -7.93 -6.64 -14.15
N THR A 142 -6.77 -6.06 -13.86
CA THR A 142 -5.73 -6.67 -13.01
C THR A 142 -5.99 -6.52 -11.52
N VAL A 143 -7.10 -5.90 -11.10
CA VAL A 143 -7.42 -5.74 -9.69
C VAL A 143 -7.54 -7.12 -9.00
N GLU A 144 -6.84 -7.26 -7.87
CA GLU A 144 -6.81 -8.51 -7.09
C GLU A 144 -7.87 -8.54 -5.99
N TYR A 145 -8.22 -7.36 -5.46
CA TYR A 145 -9.17 -7.20 -4.35
C TYR A 145 -10.48 -6.64 -4.91
N ASN A 146 -11.44 -7.54 -5.13
CA ASN A 146 -12.68 -7.24 -5.85
C ASN A 146 -13.77 -6.66 -4.94
N ASP A 147 -13.64 -5.38 -4.60
CA ASP A 147 -14.63 -4.60 -3.83
C ASP A 147 -15.74 -4.03 -4.75
N GLY A 148 -16.17 -4.79 -5.75
CA GLY A 148 -17.10 -4.35 -6.80
C GLY A 148 -16.42 -3.65 -7.98
N VAL A 149 -15.11 -3.37 -7.89
CA VAL A 149 -14.33 -2.76 -8.98
C VAL A 149 -14.39 -3.62 -10.25
N LEU A 150 -14.17 -4.94 -10.17
CA LEU A 150 -14.23 -5.80 -11.38
C LEU A 150 -15.62 -5.83 -12.00
N GLN A 151 -16.66 -5.80 -11.16
CA GLN A 151 -18.02 -5.78 -11.64
C GLN A 151 -18.28 -4.47 -12.40
N TRP A 152 -17.92 -3.33 -11.81
CA TRP A 152 -18.03 -2.03 -12.47
C TRP A 152 -17.21 -1.97 -13.78
N VAL A 153 -15.98 -2.47 -13.78
CA VAL A 153 -15.13 -2.51 -14.98
C VAL A 153 -15.80 -3.30 -16.10
N ARG A 154 -16.35 -4.48 -15.79
CA ARG A 154 -16.98 -5.34 -16.81
C ARG A 154 -18.31 -4.80 -17.31
N GLU A 155 -19.17 -4.36 -16.40
CA GLU A 155 -20.56 -3.99 -16.70
C GLU A 155 -20.67 -2.55 -17.22
N VAL A 156 -19.95 -1.62 -16.61
CA VAL A 156 -20.03 -0.18 -16.93
C VAL A 156 -18.96 0.16 -17.96
N LEU A 157 -17.68 0.06 -17.60
CA LEU A 157 -16.60 0.52 -18.47
C LEU A 157 -16.51 -0.32 -19.77
N GLY A 158 -16.69 -1.63 -19.67
CA GLY A 158 -16.73 -2.52 -20.84
C GLY A 158 -17.85 -2.18 -21.81
N SER A 159 -19.03 -1.79 -21.29
CA SER A 159 -20.14 -1.32 -22.13
C SER A 159 -19.80 -0.01 -22.85
N GLU A 160 -19.18 0.94 -22.15
CA GLU A 160 -18.76 2.22 -22.74
C GLU A 160 -17.70 2.03 -23.84
N ILE A 161 -16.71 1.15 -23.61
CA ILE A 161 -15.69 0.83 -24.61
C ILE A 161 -16.32 0.16 -25.84
N ASN A 162 -17.28 -0.75 -25.66
CA ASN A 162 -17.96 -1.38 -26.80
C ASN A 162 -18.72 -0.37 -27.67
N LYS A 163 -19.29 0.70 -27.08
CA LYS A 163 -19.91 1.80 -27.84
C LYS A 163 -18.88 2.67 -28.57
N ALA A 164 -17.67 2.79 -28.02
CA ALA A 164 -16.55 3.45 -28.66
C ALA A 164 -16.00 2.61 -29.82
N SER A 165 -16.09 1.27 -29.71
CA SER A 165 -15.75 0.34 -30.78
C SER A 165 -16.73 0.55 -31.93
N VAL A 166 -16.28 1.25 -32.96
CA VAL A 166 -17.02 1.45 -34.19
C VAL A 166 -16.10 1.07 -35.34
N LYS A 167 -16.67 0.25 -36.23
CA LYS A 167 -16.26 -0.16 -37.57
C LYS A 167 -15.29 0.78 -38.31
#